data_AF-A0A3N5Q1A2-F1
#
_entry.id   AF-A0A3N5Q1A2-F1
#
_cell.length_a   1.000
_cell.length_b   1.000
_cell.length_c   1.000
_cell.angle_alpha   90.00
_cell.angle_beta   90.00
_cell.angle_gamma   90.00
#
_symmetry.space_group_name_H-M   'P 1'
#
loop_
_entity.id
_entity.type
_entity.pdbx_description
1 polymer ?
#
loop_
_entity_poly.entity_id
_entity_poly.type
_entity_poly.pdbx_seq_one_letter_code
_entity_poly.pdbx_strand_id
1 'polypeptide(L)'
;MKNTLYFLALSVSLILTSCTSNEQDSMPLSPQFEKKEVNDINLPYNYLQSFDEVSNVKVDYQMEKDGLILLVNTGSQKIKHMYAVIEQHGVPVMVFLGSSDDKKYFVKGINVSRSISIRIYGGFKDDTQLVNTIPYSPSTVFNNIAVQGWASSDSYIKVSSTKFPAGLIHLYTELKTKKGNVLVFLGRPAEEDFEIPKYGDLGIADLKLFGNTAYKFTKAN
;
A
#
# COMPACT_ATOMS: atom_id res chain seq x y z
N MET A 1 29.06 22.87 -65.67
CA MET A 1 29.28 24.32 -65.46
C MET A 1 28.14 24.80 -64.57
N LYS A 2 28.36 24.80 -63.24
CA LYS A 2 28.48 26.01 -62.39
C LYS A 2 27.39 27.04 -62.65
N ASN A 3 26.39 27.10 -61.77
CA ASN A 3 25.66 28.29 -61.36
C ASN A 3 25.07 28.01 -59.97
N THR A 4 25.68 28.46 -58.88
CA THR A 4 25.55 29.78 -58.21
C THR A 4 24.64 29.65 -56.99
N LEU A 5 25.29 29.73 -55.82
CA LEU A 5 24.73 29.92 -54.49
C LEU A 5 23.77 31.13 -54.46
N TYR A 6 22.61 31.00 -53.81
CA TYR A 6 21.97 32.12 -53.12
C TYR A 6 21.49 31.66 -51.73
N PHE A 7 22.25 32.11 -50.74
CA PHE A 7 21.78 32.29 -49.36
C PHE A 7 20.63 33.30 -49.37
N LEU A 8 19.52 32.97 -48.71
CA LEU A 8 18.61 33.99 -48.19
C LEU A 8 18.25 33.62 -46.75
N ALA A 9 18.98 34.23 -45.82
CA ALA A 9 18.55 34.38 -44.45
C ALA A 9 17.42 35.41 -44.43
N LEU A 10 16.27 35.06 -43.85
CA LEU A 10 15.22 36.01 -43.52
C LEU A 10 14.85 35.86 -42.04
N SER A 11 15.56 36.64 -41.24
CA SER A 11 15.24 37.01 -39.87
C SER A 11 14.17 38.10 -39.90
N VAL A 12 12.94 37.82 -39.44
CA VAL A 12 11.99 38.88 -39.03
C VAL A 12 11.12 38.37 -37.86
N SER A 13 11.51 38.87 -36.68
CA SER A 13 10.65 39.41 -35.62
C SER A 13 9.65 38.52 -34.90
N LEU A 14 10.01 38.15 -33.67
CA LEU A 14 9.09 37.94 -32.56
C LEU A 14 8.18 39.18 -32.40
N ILE A 15 6.88 39.00 -32.55
CA ILE A 15 5.89 39.91 -31.99
C ILE A 15 5.25 39.18 -30.82
N LEU A 16 5.72 39.53 -29.62
CA LEU A 16 5.04 39.24 -28.36
C LEU A 16 3.84 40.19 -28.26
N THR A 17 2.64 39.68 -28.46
CA THR A 17 1.42 40.31 -27.93
C THR A 17 0.90 39.46 -26.78
N SER A 18 1.18 39.96 -25.59
CA SER A 18 0.58 39.59 -24.32
C SER A 18 -0.91 39.97 -24.28
N CYS A 19 -1.77 39.00 -23.98
CA CYS A 19 -3.06 39.18 -23.30
C CYS A 19 -3.24 37.93 -22.41
N THR A 20 -2.74 38.00 -21.17
CA THR A 20 -3.48 38.35 -19.95
C THR A 20 -4.35 37.21 -19.43
N SER A 21 -3.87 36.62 -18.34
CA SER A 21 -4.62 36.19 -17.16
C SER A 21 -5.88 35.34 -17.41
N ASN A 22 -5.69 34.03 -17.30
CA ASN A 22 -6.39 33.25 -16.27
C ASN A 22 -5.47 32.09 -15.89
N GLU A 23 -4.43 32.41 -15.12
CA GLU A 23 -3.82 31.43 -14.21
C GLU A 23 -4.88 31.11 -13.16
N GLN A 24 -5.81 30.22 -13.51
CA GLN A 24 -6.38 29.35 -12.51
C GLN A 24 -5.33 28.28 -12.30
N ASP A 25 -4.37 28.61 -11.43
CA ASP A 25 -3.57 27.64 -10.71
C ASP A 25 -4.54 26.63 -10.12
N SER A 26 -4.76 25.56 -10.89
CA SER A 26 -5.33 24.33 -10.39
C SER A 26 -4.22 23.74 -9.55
N MET A 27 -4.04 24.27 -8.34
CA MET A 27 -3.28 23.59 -7.31
C MET A 27 -3.74 22.13 -7.36
N PRO A 28 -2.83 21.14 -7.45
CA PRO A 28 -3.26 19.76 -7.32
C PRO A 28 -4.04 19.70 -6.02
N LEU A 29 -5.29 19.23 -6.11
CA LEU A 29 -6.16 19.00 -4.96
C LEU A 29 -5.29 18.34 -3.91
N SER A 30 -4.98 19.07 -2.84
CA SER A 30 -4.29 18.49 -1.69
C SER A 30 -5.09 17.24 -1.34
N PRO A 31 -4.46 16.07 -1.21
CA PRO A 31 -5.21 14.86 -0.97
C PRO A 31 -6.12 15.13 0.23
N GLN A 32 -7.42 14.95 0.03
CA GLN A 32 -8.41 15.11 1.11
C GLN A 32 -8.31 13.90 2.05
N PHE A 33 -7.11 13.62 2.56
CA PHE A 33 -7.02 13.16 3.92
C PHE A 33 -7.68 14.25 4.75
N GLU A 34 -8.57 13.91 5.67
CA GLU A 34 -9.05 14.91 6.62
C GLU A 34 -7.81 15.57 7.25
N LYS A 35 -7.45 16.77 6.80
CA LYS A 35 -6.77 17.77 7.62
C LYS A 35 -7.80 18.23 8.66
N LYS A 36 -8.25 17.30 9.49
CA LYS A 36 -8.58 17.69 10.85
C LYS A 36 -7.26 18.16 11.43
N GLU A 37 -7.30 19.20 12.23
CA GLU A 37 -6.22 19.46 13.18
C GLU A 37 -6.10 18.20 14.04
N VAL A 38 -5.25 17.25 13.61
CA VAL A 38 -5.11 15.92 14.22
C VAL A 38 -4.27 16.07 15.47
N ASN A 39 -4.88 16.62 16.52
CA ASN A 39 -4.52 16.20 17.86
C ASN A 39 -5.17 14.83 18.08
N ASP A 40 -4.35 13.78 18.22
CA ASP A 40 -4.68 12.44 18.71
C ASP A 40 -5.52 11.47 17.84
N ILE A 41 -5.04 11.15 16.63
CA ILE A 41 -5.19 9.76 16.15
C ILE A 41 -3.80 9.13 16.23
N ASN A 42 -3.57 8.28 17.24
CA ASN A 42 -2.37 7.46 17.36
C ASN A 42 -2.32 6.46 16.19
N LEU A 43 -1.91 6.93 15.01
CA LEU A 43 -1.62 6.07 13.89
C LEU A 43 -0.42 5.19 14.24
N PRO A 44 -0.48 3.89 13.92
CA PRO A 44 0.62 2.98 14.25
C PRO A 44 1.88 3.25 13.43
N TYR A 45 1.74 3.95 12.30
CA TYR A 45 2.82 4.29 11.38
C TYR A 45 2.62 5.66 10.75
N ASN A 46 3.72 6.21 10.23
CA ASN A 46 3.68 7.37 9.36
C ASN A 46 2.93 7.04 8.06
N TYR A 47 2.22 8.03 7.52
CA TYR A 47 1.64 7.92 6.19
C TYR A 47 2.71 7.57 5.15
N LEU A 48 2.42 6.61 4.27
CA LEU A 48 3.35 6.02 3.28
C LEU A 48 4.52 5.23 3.87
N GLN A 49 4.49 4.86 5.16
CA GLN A 49 5.42 3.86 5.69
C GLN A 49 5.31 2.58 4.85
N SER A 50 6.44 2.14 4.33
CA SER A 50 6.53 0.94 3.51
C SER A 50 7.15 -0.22 4.28
N PHE A 51 6.78 -1.42 3.87
CA PHE A 51 7.29 -2.70 4.35
C PHE A 51 7.59 -3.54 3.12
N ASP A 52 8.86 -3.83 2.90
CA ASP A 52 9.29 -4.62 1.74
C ASP A 52 8.93 -6.10 1.92
N GLU A 53 8.70 -6.77 0.80
CA GLU A 53 8.60 -8.23 0.79
C GLU A 53 9.93 -8.84 1.25
N VAL A 54 9.84 -9.74 2.23
CA VAL A 54 11.00 -10.37 2.84
C VAL A 54 11.55 -11.45 1.92
N SER A 55 12.73 -11.19 1.36
CA SER A 55 13.44 -12.19 0.56
C SER A 55 13.88 -13.38 1.41
N ASN A 56 13.90 -14.58 0.81
CA ASN A 56 14.40 -15.83 1.40
C ASN A 56 13.66 -16.33 2.65
N VAL A 57 12.40 -15.94 2.85
CA VAL A 57 11.54 -16.52 3.88
C VAL A 57 11.05 -17.91 3.46
N LYS A 58 11.09 -18.87 4.38
CA LYS A 58 10.39 -20.15 4.21
C LYS A 58 9.10 -20.11 5.01
N VAL A 59 7.98 -20.40 4.34
CA VAL A 59 6.66 -20.44 4.96
C VAL A 59 6.05 -21.81 4.71
N ASP A 60 5.90 -22.57 5.79
CA ASP A 60 5.07 -23.76 5.80
C ASP A 60 3.73 -23.44 6.47
N TYR A 61 2.70 -24.23 6.21
CA TYR A 61 1.42 -24.05 6.86
C TYR A 61 0.74 -25.37 7.18
N GLN A 62 -0.08 -25.33 8.23
CA GLN A 62 -0.87 -26.47 8.69
C GLN A 62 -2.31 -26.02 8.94
N MET A 63 -3.26 -26.84 8.49
CA MET A 63 -4.67 -26.59 8.78
C MET A 63 -4.99 -26.95 10.21
N GLU A 64 -5.71 -26.07 10.89
CA GLU A 64 -6.27 -26.33 12.19
C GLU A 64 -7.77 -26.04 12.19
N LYS A 65 -8.46 -26.47 13.25
CA LYS A 65 -9.88 -26.18 13.39
C LYS A 65 -10.08 -24.65 13.37
N ASP A 66 -10.92 -24.20 12.45
CA ASP A 66 -11.28 -22.79 12.26
C ASP A 66 -10.12 -21.85 11.83
N GLY A 67 -9.02 -22.38 11.27
CA GLY A 67 -7.93 -21.51 10.82
C GLY A 67 -6.71 -22.20 10.22
N LEU A 68 -5.63 -21.42 10.14
CA LEU A 68 -4.35 -21.76 9.53
C LEU A 68 -3.21 -21.48 10.52
N ILE A 69 -2.35 -22.46 10.76
CA ILE A 69 -1.07 -22.24 11.42
C ILE A 69 -0.03 -21.93 10.35
N LEU A 70 0.64 -20.80 10.47
CA LEU A 70 1.82 -20.44 9.67
C LEU A 70 3.08 -20.75 10.46
N LEU A 71 4.02 -21.43 9.83
CA LEU A 71 5.37 -21.66 10.32
C LEU A 71 6.32 -20.83 9.45
N VAL A 72 6.83 -19.73 10.00
CA VAL A 72 7.62 -18.74 9.26
C VAL A 72 9.06 -18.78 9.75
N ASN A 73 9.99 -19.05 8.84
CA ASN A 73 11.43 -19.00 9.09
C ASN A 73 12.07 -17.90 8.24
N THR A 74 12.47 -16.81 8.91
CA THR A 74 13.12 -15.64 8.32
C THR A 74 14.65 -15.76 8.27
N GLY A 75 15.20 -16.93 8.59
CA GLY A 75 16.64 -17.16 8.70
C GLY A 75 17.25 -16.33 9.84
N SER A 76 18.19 -15.45 9.51
CA SER A 76 18.83 -14.54 10.47
C SER A 76 18.15 -13.16 10.55
N GLN A 77 17.15 -12.88 9.68
CA GLN A 77 16.50 -11.59 9.62
C GLN A 77 15.58 -11.39 10.82
N LYS A 78 15.83 -10.34 11.60
CA LYS A 78 15.00 -9.94 12.74
C LYS A 78 13.97 -8.92 12.30
N ILE A 79 12.73 -9.38 12.18
CA ILE A 79 11.60 -8.56 11.77
C ILE A 79 10.80 -8.18 13.01
N LYS A 80 10.62 -6.88 13.21
CA LYS A 80 9.91 -6.33 14.36
C LYS A 80 8.41 -6.32 14.12
N HIS A 81 7.99 -5.88 12.94
CA HIS A 81 6.60 -5.86 12.51
C HIS A 81 6.46 -6.68 11.24
N MET A 82 5.86 -7.85 11.35
CA MET A 82 5.72 -8.81 10.27
C MET A 82 4.26 -8.91 9.85
N TYR A 83 4.04 -8.88 8.54
CA TYR A 83 2.73 -9.07 7.92
C TYR A 83 2.78 -10.26 6.98
N ALA A 84 1.66 -10.97 6.84
CA ALA A 84 1.46 -11.95 5.80
C ALA A 84 0.31 -11.50 4.90
N VAL A 85 0.51 -11.54 3.58
CA VAL A 85 -0.57 -11.51 2.60
C VAL A 85 -0.80 -12.93 2.13
N ILE A 86 -1.98 -13.46 2.44
CA ILE A 86 -2.39 -14.82 2.14
C ILE A 86 -3.44 -14.74 1.04
N GLU A 87 -3.15 -15.36 -0.10
CA GLU A 87 -4.00 -15.29 -1.28
C GLU A 87 -4.66 -16.64 -1.55
N GLN A 88 -5.98 -16.67 -1.44
CA GLN A 88 -6.82 -17.84 -1.67
C GLN A 88 -7.81 -17.52 -2.79
N HIS A 89 -7.68 -18.20 -3.93
CA HIS A 89 -8.57 -18.04 -5.09
C HIS A 89 -8.71 -16.58 -5.57
N GLY A 90 -7.62 -15.81 -5.53
CA GLY A 90 -7.62 -14.40 -5.91
C GLY A 90 -8.25 -13.46 -4.88
N VAL A 91 -8.65 -13.96 -3.70
CA VAL A 91 -9.07 -13.14 -2.56
C VAL A 91 -7.90 -13.05 -1.58
N PRO A 92 -7.20 -11.92 -1.52
CA PRO A 92 -6.09 -11.75 -0.60
C PRO A 92 -6.60 -11.35 0.80
N VAL A 93 -5.96 -11.84 1.84
CA VAL A 93 -6.17 -11.40 3.23
C VAL A 93 -4.82 -11.01 3.80
N MET A 94 -4.75 -9.85 4.43
CA MET A 94 -3.54 -9.43 5.13
C MET A 94 -3.69 -9.71 6.63
N VAL A 95 -2.61 -10.15 7.26
CA VAL A 95 -2.57 -10.51 8.68
C VAL A 95 -1.32 -9.91 9.30
N PHE A 96 -1.47 -9.25 10.44
CA PHE A 96 -0.33 -8.86 11.27
C PHE A 96 0.12 -10.05 12.11
N LEU A 97 1.38 -10.47 11.97
CA LEU A 97 1.94 -11.62 12.67
C LEU A 97 2.68 -11.26 13.96
N GLY A 98 3.08 -10.00 14.16
CA GLY A 98 3.92 -9.59 15.29
C GLY A 98 5.40 -9.55 14.90
N SER A 99 6.30 -10.04 15.76
CA SER A 99 7.73 -10.15 15.46
C SER A 99 8.08 -11.54 14.90
N SER A 100 9.25 -11.67 14.28
CA SER A 100 9.77 -12.96 13.80
C SER A 100 10.23 -13.92 14.91
N ASP A 101 10.12 -13.54 16.19
CA ASP A 101 10.63 -14.35 17.31
C ASP A 101 9.77 -15.60 17.57
N ASP A 102 8.46 -15.51 17.34
CA ASP A 102 7.50 -16.58 17.66
C ASP A 102 7.54 -17.74 16.65
N LYS A 103 7.91 -17.47 15.39
CA LYS A 103 8.01 -18.41 14.25
C LYS A 103 6.73 -19.20 13.90
N LYS A 104 5.73 -19.25 14.78
CA LYS A 104 4.48 -19.97 14.63
C LYS A 104 3.31 -19.03 14.91
N TYR A 105 2.40 -18.88 13.96
CA TYR A 105 1.31 -17.92 14.02
C TYR A 105 -0.02 -18.58 13.66
N PHE A 106 -1.02 -18.49 14.54
CA PHE A 106 -2.35 -19.02 14.26
C PHE A 106 -3.24 -17.92 13.69
N VAL A 107 -3.72 -18.10 12.46
CA VAL A 107 -4.62 -17.19 11.76
C VAL A 107 -6.02 -17.79 11.71
N LYS A 108 -6.95 -17.19 12.44
CA LYS A 108 -8.34 -17.63 12.49
C LYS A 108 -9.10 -17.23 11.22
N GLY A 109 -10.04 -18.07 10.80
CA GLY A 109 -11.01 -17.77 9.74
C GLY A 109 -10.49 -18.01 8.32
N ILE A 110 -9.24 -18.44 8.17
CA ILE A 110 -8.70 -18.89 6.89
C ILE A 110 -8.92 -20.39 6.79
N ASN A 111 -9.90 -20.79 6.00
CA ASN A 111 -10.18 -22.19 5.69
C ASN A 111 -9.75 -22.47 4.24
N VAL A 112 -8.60 -23.12 4.08
CA VAL A 112 -8.07 -23.44 2.76
C VAL A 112 -8.44 -24.86 2.36
N SER A 113 -9.23 -24.95 1.30
CA SER A 113 -9.53 -26.20 0.59
C SER A 113 -8.60 -26.43 -0.61
N ARG A 114 -7.72 -25.47 -0.94
CA ARG A 114 -6.82 -25.49 -2.11
C ARG A 114 -5.50 -24.74 -1.82
N SER A 115 -4.61 -24.73 -2.81
CA SER A 115 -3.33 -24.03 -2.78
C SER A 115 -3.47 -22.55 -2.44
N ILE A 116 -2.60 -22.08 -1.55
CA ILE A 116 -2.46 -20.67 -1.19
C ILE A 116 -1.07 -20.16 -1.54
N SER A 117 -1.01 -18.87 -1.86
CA SER A 117 0.23 -18.12 -1.92
C SER A 117 0.34 -17.28 -0.65
N ILE A 118 1.50 -17.30 0.01
CA ILE A 118 1.76 -16.50 1.20
C ILE A 118 3.00 -15.64 0.92
N ARG A 119 2.86 -14.33 1.04
CA ARG A 119 3.96 -13.36 0.99
C ARG A 119 4.15 -12.74 2.36
N ILE A 120 5.40 -12.54 2.77
CA ILE A 120 5.73 -11.97 4.08
C ILE A 120 6.34 -10.59 3.85
N TYR A 121 5.84 -9.60 4.58
CA TYR A 121 6.34 -8.23 4.57
C TYR A 121 6.89 -7.89 5.95
N GLY A 122 7.95 -7.08 5.99
CA GLY A 122 8.68 -6.87 7.23
C GLY A 122 9.13 -5.44 7.44
N GLY A 123 8.88 -4.94 8.65
CA GLY A 123 9.58 -3.80 9.22
C GLY A 123 10.74 -4.29 10.09
N PHE A 124 11.98 -3.91 9.74
CA PHE A 124 13.19 -4.44 10.36
C PHE A 124 13.53 -3.73 11.69
N LYS A 125 14.19 -4.45 12.59
CA LYS A 125 14.50 -3.93 13.95
C LYS A 125 15.31 -2.64 13.96
N ASP A 126 16.15 -2.42 12.94
CA ASP A 126 17.04 -1.27 12.83
C ASP A 126 16.39 -0.08 12.09
N ASP A 127 15.15 -0.22 11.64
CA ASP A 127 14.42 0.89 11.04
C ASP A 127 13.99 1.88 12.14
N THR A 128 14.70 3.00 12.21
CA THR A 128 14.48 4.07 13.18
C THR A 128 13.10 4.73 13.04
N GLN A 129 12.39 4.53 11.93
CA GLN A 129 11.04 5.05 11.73
C GLN A 129 9.97 4.14 12.34
N LEU A 130 10.31 2.89 12.68
CA LEU A 130 9.38 1.98 13.33
C LEU A 130 9.38 2.21 14.84
N VAL A 131 8.27 2.78 15.33
CA VAL A 131 7.99 2.93 16.76
C VAL A 131 8.26 1.60 17.50
N ASN A 132 8.81 1.66 18.71
CA ASN A 132 9.11 0.49 19.56
C ASN A 132 7.87 -0.27 20.07
N THR A 133 6.67 0.16 19.68
CA THR A 133 5.40 -0.42 20.10
C THR A 133 4.84 -1.31 19.01
N ILE A 134 4.47 -2.53 19.38
CA ILE A 134 3.71 -3.43 18.52
C ILE A 134 2.31 -2.80 18.30
N PRO A 135 1.92 -2.51 17.03
CA PRO A 135 0.73 -1.71 16.77
C PRO A 135 -0.59 -2.48 16.84
N TYR A 136 -0.54 -3.80 16.67
CA TYR A 136 -1.71 -4.66 16.64
C TYR A 136 -1.45 -5.94 17.42
N SER A 137 -2.50 -6.59 17.89
CA SER A 137 -2.36 -7.94 18.44
C SER A 137 -1.90 -8.91 17.36
N PRO A 138 -1.03 -9.91 17.66
CA PRO A 138 -0.73 -10.97 16.73
C PRO A 138 -2.00 -11.61 16.16
N SER A 139 -1.96 -11.95 14.88
CA SER A 139 -3.06 -12.51 14.10
C SER A 139 -4.23 -11.56 13.84
N THR A 140 -4.02 -10.24 13.98
CA THR A 140 -5.01 -9.24 13.56
C THR A 140 -5.19 -9.32 12.04
N VAL A 141 -6.44 -9.52 11.60
CA VAL A 141 -6.82 -9.67 10.19
C VAL A 141 -7.24 -8.34 9.58
N PHE A 142 -6.83 -8.12 8.34
CA PHE A 142 -7.18 -6.98 7.50
C PHE A 142 -7.82 -7.52 6.23
N ASN A 143 -9.09 -7.20 6.04
CA ASN A 143 -9.89 -7.74 4.96
C ASN A 143 -9.60 -7.02 3.64
N ASN A 144 -9.66 -7.75 2.53
CA ASN A 144 -9.61 -7.15 1.21
C ASN A 144 -10.69 -6.08 1.04
N ILE A 145 -10.31 -4.92 0.53
CA ILE A 145 -11.23 -3.93 -0.01
C ILE A 145 -11.05 -3.98 -1.53
N ALA A 146 -12.13 -4.27 -2.25
CA ALA A 146 -12.04 -4.45 -3.68
C ALA A 146 -11.71 -3.12 -4.37
N VAL A 147 -10.72 -3.16 -5.25
CA VAL A 147 -10.33 -2.04 -6.11
C VAL A 147 -11.18 -2.12 -7.38
N GLN A 148 -11.94 -1.06 -7.66
CA GLN A 148 -12.76 -0.95 -8.86
C GLN A 148 -11.94 -0.44 -10.05
N GLY A 149 -10.95 0.40 -9.78
CA GLY A 149 -10.03 0.90 -10.79
C GLY A 149 -8.87 1.65 -10.17
N TRP A 150 -7.78 1.75 -10.91
CA TRP A 150 -6.66 2.61 -10.54
C TRP A 150 -5.92 3.11 -11.76
N ALA A 151 -5.26 4.25 -11.62
CA ALA A 151 -4.44 4.86 -12.65
C ALA A 151 -3.22 5.53 -12.03
N SER A 152 -2.08 5.45 -12.73
CA SER A 152 -0.83 6.05 -12.30
C SER A 152 -0.49 7.26 -13.17
N SER A 153 -0.18 8.40 -12.55
CA SER A 153 0.38 9.60 -13.17
C SER A 153 1.80 9.85 -12.66
N ASP A 154 2.51 10.88 -13.11
CA ASP A 154 3.87 11.16 -12.63
C ASP A 154 3.94 11.49 -11.13
N SER A 155 2.87 12.03 -10.55
CA SER A 155 2.86 12.52 -9.17
C SER A 155 2.07 11.65 -8.20
N TYR A 156 1.08 10.90 -8.68
CA TYR A 156 0.16 10.16 -7.81
C TYR A 156 -0.40 8.89 -8.47
N ILE A 157 -1.00 8.05 -7.64
CA ILE A 157 -1.80 6.90 -8.03
C ILE A 157 -3.24 7.22 -7.61
N LYS A 158 -4.13 7.35 -8.59
CA LYS A 158 -5.57 7.45 -8.34
C LYS A 158 -6.12 6.06 -8.10
N VAL A 159 -6.82 5.87 -7.00
CA VAL A 159 -7.42 4.60 -6.60
C VAL A 159 -8.91 4.82 -6.39
N SER A 160 -9.72 3.94 -6.96
CA SER A 160 -11.15 3.87 -6.73
C SER A 160 -11.48 2.50 -6.14
N SER A 161 -12.11 2.49 -4.97
CA SER A 161 -12.45 1.25 -4.26
C SER A 161 -13.96 1.07 -4.09
N THR A 162 -14.36 -0.15 -3.73
CA THR A 162 -15.70 -0.35 -3.16
C THR A 162 -15.87 0.42 -1.86
N LYS A 163 -17.13 0.63 -1.45
CA LYS A 163 -17.49 1.23 -0.16
C LYS A 163 -16.63 0.71 0.99
N PHE A 164 -16.06 1.62 1.77
CA PHE A 164 -15.29 1.23 2.95
C PHE A 164 -16.19 0.54 3.98
N PRO A 165 -15.69 -0.53 4.64
CA PRO A 165 -16.45 -1.18 5.69
C PRO A 165 -16.67 -0.22 6.87
N ALA A 166 -17.82 -0.35 7.52
CA ALA A 166 -18.13 0.45 8.70
C ALA A 166 -17.05 0.26 9.78
N GLY A 167 -16.53 1.38 10.31
CA GLY A 167 -15.50 1.35 11.33
C GLY A 167 -14.10 1.00 10.81
N LEU A 168 -13.81 1.22 9.52
CA LEU A 168 -12.45 1.23 8.98
C LEU A 168 -11.57 2.18 9.82
N ILE A 169 -10.54 1.63 10.44
CA ILE A 169 -9.56 2.38 11.24
C ILE A 169 -8.33 2.68 10.39
N HIS A 170 -7.81 1.66 9.70
CA HIS A 170 -6.55 1.72 8.98
C HIS A 170 -6.65 1.01 7.63
N LEU A 171 -5.98 1.57 6.64
CA LEU A 171 -5.89 1.08 5.28
C LEU A 171 -4.42 0.84 4.93
N TYR A 172 -4.18 -0.29 4.29
CA TYR A 172 -2.92 -0.63 3.66
C TYR A 172 -3.13 -0.88 2.18
N THR A 173 -2.08 -0.71 1.39
CA THR A 173 -2.05 -1.20 0.01
C THR A 173 -0.83 -2.10 -0.21
N GLU A 174 -1.03 -3.23 -0.90
CA GLU A 174 0.07 -3.99 -1.50
C GLU A 174 0.22 -3.48 -2.94
N LEU A 175 1.36 -2.89 -3.25
CA LEU A 175 1.72 -2.47 -4.60
C LEU A 175 2.59 -3.55 -5.23
N LYS A 176 2.16 -4.06 -6.39
CA LYS A 176 3.00 -4.90 -7.24
C LYS A 176 3.82 -4.00 -8.14
N THR A 177 5.14 -4.01 -7.98
CA THR A 177 6.05 -3.10 -8.69
C THR A 177 6.99 -3.88 -9.62
N LYS A 178 7.70 -3.18 -10.49
CA LYS A 178 8.76 -3.81 -11.32
C LYS A 178 9.93 -4.36 -10.48
N LYS A 179 10.10 -3.88 -9.24
CA LYS A 179 11.23 -4.23 -8.35
C LYS A 179 10.86 -5.26 -7.28
N GLY A 180 9.58 -5.63 -7.17
CA GLY A 180 9.07 -6.50 -6.11
C GLY A 180 7.74 -5.99 -5.57
N ASN A 181 7.15 -6.70 -4.62
CA ASN A 181 5.95 -6.23 -3.94
C ASN A 181 6.33 -5.39 -2.72
N VAL A 182 5.55 -4.34 -2.46
CA VAL A 182 5.71 -3.51 -1.27
C VAL A 182 4.36 -3.30 -0.61
N LEU A 183 4.32 -3.43 0.71
CA LEU A 183 3.14 -3.10 1.51
C LEU A 183 3.29 -1.68 2.05
N VAL A 184 2.24 -0.89 1.98
CA VAL A 184 2.26 0.55 2.28
C VAL A 184 1.12 0.90 3.21
N PHE A 185 1.42 1.61 4.29
CA PHE A 185 0.41 2.16 5.18
C PHE A 185 -0.17 3.47 4.64
N LEU A 186 -1.50 3.55 4.53
CA LEU A 186 -2.20 4.71 3.98
C LEU A 186 -3.00 5.50 5.03
N GLY A 187 -2.98 5.08 6.30
CA GLY A 187 -3.84 5.69 7.32
C GLY A 187 -5.31 5.42 7.05
N ARG A 188 -6.14 6.46 6.97
CA ARG A 188 -7.58 6.34 6.66
C ARG A 188 -7.96 7.43 5.65
N PRO A 189 -8.13 7.09 4.37
CA PRO A 189 -8.69 8.03 3.39
C PRO A 189 -10.10 8.48 3.80
N ALA A 190 -10.48 9.71 3.41
CA ALA A 190 -11.81 10.24 3.70
C ALA A 190 -12.89 9.59 2.83
N GLU A 191 -12.53 9.20 1.61
CA GLU A 191 -13.45 8.73 0.56
C GLU A 191 -12.86 7.49 -0.15
N GLU A 192 -13.73 6.74 -0.80
CA GLU A 192 -13.38 5.54 -1.58
C GLU A 192 -12.56 5.84 -2.84
N ASP A 193 -12.64 7.08 -3.34
CA ASP A 193 -11.79 7.61 -4.39
C ASP A 193 -10.72 8.48 -3.75
N PHE A 194 -9.46 8.07 -3.88
CA PHE A 194 -8.35 8.78 -3.23
C PHE A 194 -7.05 8.70 -4.04
N GLU A 195 -6.10 9.54 -3.65
CA GLU A 195 -4.80 9.64 -4.27
C GLU A 195 -3.69 9.21 -3.32
N ILE A 196 -2.80 8.34 -3.82
CA ILE A 196 -1.57 7.95 -3.13
C ILE A 196 -0.43 8.71 -3.82
N PRO A 197 0.28 9.63 -3.14
CA PRO A 197 1.46 10.27 -3.71
C PRO A 197 2.50 9.23 -4.11
N LYS A 198 3.08 9.39 -5.30
CA LYS A 198 4.23 8.57 -5.68
C LYS A 198 5.43 8.95 -4.84
N TYR A 199 6.08 7.96 -4.24
CA TYR A 199 7.34 8.15 -3.51
C TYR A 199 8.51 7.43 -4.21
N GLY A 200 8.50 7.47 -5.55
CA GLY A 200 9.52 6.90 -6.43
C GLY A 200 8.92 6.38 -7.73
N ASP A 201 9.76 6.05 -8.71
CA ASP A 201 9.32 5.31 -9.90
C ASP A 201 9.35 3.80 -9.61
N LEU A 202 8.21 3.30 -9.14
CA LEU A 202 8.03 1.89 -8.82
C LEU A 202 7.58 1.08 -10.04
N GLY A 203 7.06 1.70 -11.10
CA GLY A 203 6.45 0.99 -12.22
C GLY A 203 5.34 0.03 -11.75
N ILE A 204 4.28 0.58 -11.16
CA ILE A 204 3.19 -0.19 -10.55
C ILE A 204 2.46 -0.98 -11.64
N ALA A 205 2.29 -2.27 -11.40
CA ALA A 205 1.61 -3.22 -12.28
C ALA A 205 0.23 -3.64 -11.75
N ASP A 206 0.05 -3.58 -10.43
CA ASP A 206 -1.22 -3.91 -9.76
C ASP A 206 -1.23 -3.32 -8.34
N LEU A 207 -2.42 -3.19 -7.75
CA LEU A 207 -2.57 -2.84 -6.34
C LEU A 207 -3.75 -3.57 -5.66
N LYS A 208 -3.57 -3.89 -4.39
CA LYS A 208 -4.61 -4.43 -3.51
C LYS A 208 -4.78 -3.53 -2.30
N LEU A 209 -5.98 -3.50 -1.71
CA LEU A 209 -6.27 -2.73 -0.50
C LEU A 209 -6.69 -3.64 0.64
N PHE A 210 -6.22 -3.33 1.85
CA PHE A 210 -6.52 -4.09 3.07
C PHE A 210 -6.98 -3.16 4.19
N GLY A 211 -8.18 -3.41 4.70
CA GLY A 211 -8.78 -2.61 5.76
C GLY A 211 -8.78 -3.32 7.11
N ASN A 212 -8.33 -2.61 8.15
CA ASN A 212 -8.60 -2.98 9.54
C ASN A 212 -9.89 -2.31 10.01
N THR A 213 -10.83 -3.10 10.51
CA THR A 213 -12.06 -2.56 11.12
C THR A 213 -12.04 -2.75 12.62
N ALA A 214 -12.58 -1.78 13.37
CA ALA A 214 -12.79 -1.88 14.82
C ALA A 214 -13.74 -3.03 15.25
N TYR A 215 -14.32 -3.75 14.28
CA TYR A 215 -15.33 -4.76 14.53
C TYR A 215 -14.75 -5.94 15.33
N LYS A 216 -15.00 -5.91 16.65
CA LYS A 216 -14.99 -7.10 17.48
C LYS A 216 -15.98 -8.08 16.85
N PHE A 217 -15.54 -9.31 16.57
CA PHE A 217 -16.47 -10.40 16.32
C PHE A 217 -17.39 -10.54 17.53
N THR A 218 -18.57 -9.95 17.50
CA THR A 218 -19.66 -10.36 18.37
C THR A 218 -20.01 -11.78 17.95
N LYS A 219 -19.79 -12.73 18.85
CA LYS A 219 -20.33 -14.09 18.71
C LYS A 219 -21.82 -13.95 18.40
N ALA A 220 -22.28 -14.54 17.28
CA ALA A 220 -23.67 -14.91 17.18
C ALA A 220 -23.92 -15.95 18.28
N ASN A 221 -24.84 -15.64 19.20
CA ASN A 221 -25.34 -16.58 20.19
C ASN A 221 -26.18 -17.66 19.52
#